data_AF-A0A7V6Y406-F1
#
_entry.id   AF-A0A7V6Y406-F1
#
_cell.length_a   1.000
_cell.length_b   1.000
_cell.length_c   1.000
_cell.angle_alpha   90.00
_cell.angle_beta   90.00
_cell.angle_gamma   90.00
#
_symmetry.space_group_name_H-M   'P 1'
#
loop_
_entity.id
_entity.type
_entity.pdbx_description
1 polymer ?
#
loop_
_entity_poly.entity_id
_entity_poly.type
_entity_poly.pdbx_seq_one_letter_code
_entity_poly.pdbx_strand_id
1 'polypeptide(L)'
;MEMMRSNLVLSQIYRPEATLAKAESQDKEKLKEVCQQFESIFINYMLKSMRATVPDGGLFDKGVTYDIVLSMHDQALAEEISLNGGIGLAKQLYEELSKYV
;
A
#
# COMPACT_ATOMS: atom_id res chain seq x y z
N MET A 1 51.15 -5.51 19.70
CA MET A 1 50.25 -6.19 18.73
C MET A 1 48.75 -6.05 19.05
N GLU A 2 48.32 -5.46 20.17
CA GLU A 2 46.88 -5.30 20.50
C GLU A 2 46.18 -4.12 19.81
N MET A 3 46.93 -3.08 19.41
CA MET A 3 46.35 -1.86 18.83
C MET A 3 45.74 -2.07 17.42
N MET A 4 46.15 -3.09 16.69
CA MET A 4 45.58 -3.43 15.38
C MET A 4 44.26 -4.20 15.49
N ARG A 5 44.06 -4.98 16.57
CA ARG A 5 42.79 -5.71 16.80
C ARG A 5 41.67 -4.79 17.24
N SER A 6 41.99 -3.75 18.02
CA SER A 6 41.00 -2.77 18.50
C SER A 6 40.40 -1.92 17.35
N ASN A 7 41.20 -1.52 16.37
CA ASN A 7 40.74 -0.71 15.23
C ASN A 7 39.89 -1.51 14.22
N LEU A 8 40.14 -2.82 14.09
CA LEU A 8 39.34 -3.71 13.23
C LEU A 8 37.92 -3.89 13.77
N VAL A 9 37.77 -4.05 15.09
CA VAL A 9 36.47 -4.25 15.75
C VAL A 9 35.62 -2.96 15.71
N LEU A 10 36.24 -1.79 15.88
CA LEU A 10 35.53 -0.50 15.75
C LEU A 10 34.98 -0.26 14.34
N SER A 11 35.70 -0.70 13.29
CA SER A 11 35.23 -0.62 11.90
C SER A 11 34.10 -1.60 11.56
N GLN A 12 34.02 -2.74 12.25
CA GLN A 12 32.94 -3.71 12.10
C GLN A 12 31.67 -3.29 12.84
N ILE A 13 31.82 -2.56 13.96
CA ILE A 13 30.71 -2.04 14.76
C ILE A 13 30.13 -0.75 14.15
N TYR A 14 30.95 0.07 13.48
CA TYR A 14 30.52 1.33 12.86
C TYR A 14 30.59 1.25 11.33
N ARG A 15 29.62 0.57 10.71
CA ARG A 15 29.45 0.54 9.24
C ARG A 15 28.24 1.37 8.82
N PRO A 16 28.38 2.71 8.67
CA PRO A 16 27.27 3.61 8.37
C PRO A 16 26.56 3.25 7.05
N GLU A 17 27.29 2.68 6.10
CA GLU A 17 26.76 2.12 4.83
C GLU A 17 25.59 1.15 5.06
N ALA A 18 25.71 0.26 6.06
CA ALA A 18 24.75 -0.82 6.29
C ALA A 18 23.47 -0.31 6.97
N THR A 19 23.58 0.72 7.81
CA THR A 19 22.43 1.38 8.43
C THR A 19 21.64 2.23 7.44
N LEU A 20 22.33 2.91 6.51
CA LEU A 20 21.69 3.74 5.48
C LEU A 20 20.94 2.87 4.47
N ALA A 21 21.57 1.80 3.96
CA ALA A 21 20.93 0.86 3.04
C ALA A 21 19.68 0.19 3.66
N LYS A 22 19.70 -0.07 4.97
CA LYS A 22 18.54 -0.63 5.69
C LYS A 22 17.41 0.38 5.85
N ALA A 23 17.73 1.66 6.05
CA ALA A 23 16.72 2.72 6.11
C ALA A 23 16.04 2.91 4.74
N GLU A 24 16.82 2.98 3.67
CA GLU A 24 16.30 3.06 2.30
C GLU A 24 15.42 1.86 1.94
N SER A 25 15.80 0.64 2.35
CA SER A 25 14.97 -0.54 2.10
C SER A 25 13.64 -0.49 2.84
N GLN A 26 13.64 -0.02 4.10
CA GLN A 26 12.42 0.11 4.89
C GLN A 26 11.47 1.17 4.33
N ASP A 27 12.01 2.28 3.83
CA ASP A 27 11.18 3.34 3.26
C ASP A 27 10.57 2.93 1.92
N LYS A 28 11.28 2.13 1.12
CA LYS A 28 10.74 1.50 -0.10
C LYS A 28 9.64 0.49 0.20
N GLU A 29 9.77 -0.31 1.26
CA GLU A 29 8.72 -1.24 1.69
C GLU A 29 7.45 -0.51 2.12
N LYS A 30 7.58 0.53 2.97
CA LYS A 30 6.44 1.37 3.37
C LYS A 30 5.80 2.07 2.18
N LEU A 31 6.60 2.59 1.25
CA LEU A 31 6.08 3.23 0.05
C LEU A 31 5.23 2.27 -0.77
N LYS A 32 5.69 1.01 -0.93
CA LYS A 32 4.93 -0.04 -1.61
C LYS A 32 3.59 -0.31 -0.92
N GLU A 33 3.60 -0.42 0.41
CA GLU A 33 2.38 -0.62 1.21
C GLU A 33 1.39 0.53 1.05
N VAL A 34 1.87 1.78 1.13
CA VAL A 34 1.02 2.97 0.95
C VAL A 34 0.44 3.05 -0.46
N CYS A 35 1.22 2.72 -1.49
CA CYS A 35 0.73 2.66 -2.87
C CYS A 35 -0.41 1.63 -3.03
N GLN A 36 -0.30 0.49 -2.36
CA GLN A 36 -1.31 -0.57 -2.38
C GLN A 36 -2.58 -0.16 -1.61
N GLN A 37 -2.44 0.47 -0.46
CA GLN A 37 -3.57 1.04 0.29
C GLN A 37 -4.29 2.10 -0.53
N PHE A 38 -3.55 2.95 -1.24
CA PHE A 38 -4.13 3.96 -2.13
C PHE A 38 -4.93 3.32 -3.28
N GLU A 39 -4.38 2.27 -3.92
CA GLU A 39 -5.11 1.54 -4.97
C GLU A 39 -6.41 0.91 -4.43
N SER A 40 -6.43 0.38 -3.20
CA SER A 40 -7.66 -0.10 -2.56
C SER A 40 -8.71 1.01 -2.44
N ILE A 41 -8.32 2.20 -1.96
CA ILE A 41 -9.24 3.35 -1.88
C ILE A 41 -9.77 3.73 -3.26
N PHE A 42 -8.90 3.74 -4.27
CA PHE A 42 -9.29 4.06 -5.64
C PHE A 42 -10.28 3.04 -6.22
N ILE A 43 -10.03 1.75 -6.01
CA ILE A 43 -10.94 0.68 -6.44
C ILE A 43 -12.29 0.78 -5.73
N ASN A 44 -12.30 1.05 -4.42
CA ASN A 44 -13.53 1.27 -3.68
C ASN A 44 -14.34 2.43 -4.28
N TYR A 45 -13.67 3.54 -4.60
CA TYR A 45 -14.31 4.67 -5.27
C TYR A 45 -14.83 4.32 -6.67
N MET A 46 -14.09 3.52 -7.45
CA MET A 46 -14.56 3.02 -8.74
C MET A 46 -15.82 2.15 -8.60
N LEU A 47 -15.83 1.19 -7.67
CA LEU A 47 -16.99 0.32 -7.43
C LEU A 47 -18.23 1.13 -7.08
N LYS A 48 -18.07 2.11 -6.19
CA LYS A 48 -19.14 3.05 -5.82
C LYS A 48 -19.63 3.86 -7.03
N SER A 49 -18.69 4.39 -7.82
CA SER A 49 -18.99 5.18 -9.02
C SER A 49 -19.72 4.38 -10.08
N MET A 50 -19.28 3.14 -10.34
CA MET A 50 -19.94 2.21 -11.27
C MET A 50 -21.37 1.92 -10.82
N ARG A 51 -21.59 1.67 -9.53
CA ARG A 51 -22.92 1.38 -8.99
C ARG A 51 -23.87 2.56 -9.08
N ALA A 52 -23.37 3.78 -8.89
CA ALA A 52 -24.16 5.00 -9.04
C ALA A 52 -24.73 5.18 -10.47
N THR A 53 -24.17 4.48 -11.47
CA THR A 53 -24.71 4.48 -12.85
C THR A 53 -25.91 3.55 -13.04
N VAL A 54 -26.20 2.66 -12.08
CA VAL A 54 -27.34 1.73 -12.14
C VAL A 54 -28.58 2.43 -11.55
N PRO A 55 -29.65 2.63 -12.34
CA PRO A 55 -30.86 3.28 -11.86
C PRO A 55 -31.48 2.58 -10.64
N ASP A 56 -32.08 3.38 -9.75
CA ASP A 56 -32.89 2.87 -8.66
C ASP A 56 -34.21 2.29 -9.22
N GLY A 57 -34.51 1.02 -8.91
CA GLY A 57 -35.71 0.34 -9.42
C GLY A 57 -35.70 -1.19 -9.33
N GLY A 58 -34.85 -1.76 -8.48
CA GLY A 58 -34.76 -3.21 -8.30
C GLY A 58 -35.90 -3.79 -7.45
N LEU A 59 -35.98 -5.13 -7.41
CA LEU A 59 -37.01 -5.88 -6.67
C LEU A 59 -36.97 -5.68 -5.14
N PHE A 60 -35.90 -5.09 -4.61
CA PHE A 60 -35.66 -4.89 -3.19
C PHE A 60 -35.58 -3.41 -2.84
N ASP A 61 -36.17 -3.04 -1.71
CA ASP A 61 -36.15 -1.68 -1.19
C ASP A 61 -34.74 -1.35 -0.66
N LYS A 62 -34.18 -0.21 -1.09
CA LYS A 62 -32.85 0.24 -0.65
C LYS A 62 -33.03 1.04 0.64
N GLY A 63 -32.64 0.43 1.77
CA GLY A 63 -32.62 1.09 3.08
C GLY A 63 -31.21 1.42 3.55
N VAL A 64 -31.10 2.28 4.58
CA VAL A 64 -29.82 2.70 5.18
C VAL A 64 -28.92 1.52 5.57
N THR A 65 -29.50 0.44 6.10
CA THR A 65 -28.76 -0.78 6.46
C THR A 65 -28.12 -1.43 5.23
N TYR A 66 -28.83 -1.46 4.10
CA TYR A 66 -28.31 -2.01 2.85
C TYR A 66 -27.09 -1.21 2.39
N ASP A 67 -27.17 0.12 2.40
CA ASP A 67 -26.07 0.98 1.98
C ASP A 67 -24.83 0.81 2.87
N ILE A 68 -25.02 0.69 4.19
CA ILE A 68 -23.93 0.46 5.14
C ILE A 68 -23.24 -0.89 4.84
N VAL A 69 -24.02 -1.98 4.75
CA VAL A 69 -23.47 -3.32 4.48
C VAL A 69 -22.75 -3.33 3.13
N LEU A 70 -23.33 -2.69 2.13
CA LEU A 70 -22.73 -2.61 0.79
C LEU A 70 -21.44 -1.80 0.80
N SER A 71 -21.37 -0.70 1.54
CA SER A 71 -20.13 0.08 1.67
C SER A 71 -19.01 -0.72 2.34
N MET A 72 -19.33 -1.51 3.37
CA MET A 72 -18.37 -2.39 4.04
C MET A 72 -17.92 -3.52 3.11
N HIS A 73 -18.85 -4.10 2.34
CA HIS A 73 -18.56 -5.09 1.32
C HIS A 73 -17.62 -4.54 0.25
N ASP A 74 -17.92 -3.36 -0.30
CA ASP A 74 -17.09 -2.74 -1.33
C ASP A 74 -15.70 -2.36 -0.79
N GLN A 75 -15.57 -2.05 0.50
CA GLN A 75 -14.27 -1.79 1.13
C GLN A 75 -13.44 -3.07 1.24
N ALA A 76 -14.00 -4.14 1.78
CA ALA A 76 -13.31 -5.43 1.89
C ALA A 76 -12.94 -6.00 0.52
N LEU A 77 -13.85 -5.87 -0.45
CA LEU A 77 -13.59 -6.31 -1.82
C LEU A 77 -12.46 -5.50 -2.47
N ALA A 78 -12.44 -4.18 -2.30
CA ALA A 78 -11.39 -3.34 -2.87
C ALA A 78 -10.00 -3.64 -2.26
N GLU A 79 -9.95 -3.95 -0.96
CA GLU A 79 -8.73 -4.40 -0.29
C GLU A 79 -8.23 -5.72 -0.87
N GLU A 80 -9.10 -6.73 -0.99
CA GLU A 80 -8.75 -8.02 -1.60
C GLU A 80 -8.30 -7.88 -3.06
N ILE A 81 -8.97 -7.04 -3.86
CA ILE A 81 -8.55 -6.80 -5.25
C ILE A 81 -7.15 -6.17 -5.27
N SER A 82 -6.89 -5.17 -4.43
CA SER A 82 -5.58 -4.52 -4.33
C SER A 82 -4.47 -5.49 -3.87
N LEU A 83 -4.78 -6.41 -2.95
CA LEU A 83 -3.86 -7.46 -2.50
C LEU A 83 -3.51 -8.46 -3.61
N ASN A 84 -4.46 -8.79 -4.48
CA ASN A 84 -4.33 -9.82 -5.50
C ASN A 84 -3.93 -9.27 -6.89
N GLY A 85 -3.23 -8.14 -6.93
CA GLY A 85 -2.66 -7.58 -8.16
C GLY A 85 -3.36 -6.31 -8.69
N GLY A 86 -4.51 -5.97 -8.13
CA GLY A 86 -5.17 -4.68 -8.37
C GLY A 86 -5.50 -4.42 -9.83
N ILE A 87 -5.45 -3.13 -10.18
CA ILE A 87 -5.55 -2.65 -11.57
C ILE A 87 -4.19 -2.19 -12.12
N GLY A 88 -3.13 -2.31 -11.30
CA GLY A 88 -1.77 -1.91 -11.63
C GLY A 88 -1.41 -0.47 -11.25
N LEU A 89 -2.31 0.26 -10.58
CA LEU A 89 -2.08 1.64 -10.16
C LEU A 89 -1.04 1.72 -9.05
N ALA A 90 -1.09 0.80 -8.07
CA ALA A 90 -0.10 0.77 -6.99
C ALA A 90 1.33 0.59 -7.54
N LYS A 91 1.48 -0.26 -8.57
CA LYS A 91 2.76 -0.49 -9.23
C LYS A 91 3.27 0.77 -9.93
N GLN A 92 2.42 1.44 -10.72
CA GLN A 92 2.80 2.67 -11.42
C GLN A 92 3.19 3.78 -10.44
N LEU A 93 2.42 3.96 -9.37
CA LEU A 93 2.73 4.93 -8.31
C LEU A 93 4.05 4.60 -7.62
N TYR A 94 4.29 3.34 -7.29
CA TYR A 94 5.54 2.91 -6.68
C TYR A 94 6.74 3.17 -7.59
N GLU A 95 6.63 2.84 -8.89
CA GLU A 95 7.69 3.07 -9.87
C GLU A 95 8.06 4.55 -9.98
N GLU A 96 7.09 5.46 -9.90
CA GLU A 96 7.36 6.90 -9.94
C GLU A 96 7.87 7.46 -8.61
N LEU A 97 7.26 7.08 -7.49
CA LEU A 97 7.58 7.65 -6.18
C LEU A 97 8.90 7.10 -5.59
N SER A 98 9.26 5.85 -5.92
CA SER A 98 10.52 5.25 -5.45
C SER A 98 11.78 5.90 -6.02
N LYS A 99 11.64 6.81 -7.00
CA LYS A 99 12.73 7.66 -7.50
C LYS A 99 13.07 8.80 -6.53
N TYR A 100 12.18 9.11 -5.58
CA TYR A 100 12.27 10.25 -4.66
C TYR A 100 12.43 9.84 -3.20
N VAL A 101 12.42 8.54 -2.90
CA VAL A 101 12.53 7.94 -1.56
C VAL A 101 13.66 6.92 -1.58
#